data_AF-A0A2N5K553-F1
#
_entry.id   AF-A0A2N5K553-F1
#
_cell.length_a   1.000
_cell.length_b   1.000
_cell.length_c   1.000
_cell.angle_alpha   90.00
_cell.angle_beta   90.00
_cell.angle_gamma   90.00
#
_symmetry.space_group_name_H-M   'P 1'
#
loop_
_entity.id
_entity.type
_entity.pdbx_description
1 polymer ?
#
loop_
_entity_poly.entity_id
_entity_poly.type
_entity_poly.pdbx_seq_one_letter_code
_entity_poly.pdbx_strand_id
1 'polypeptide(L)' 'VPSLLQLLPWQALACLLVGGVLYTIGAIIYALKRPNPAPRIFGFHEIFHLFTIAGGAAFIIAIWVWVVPFPRV' A
#
# COMPACT_ATOMS: atom_id res chain seq x y z
N VAL A 1 8.15 -6.94 17.38
CA VAL A 1 8.91 -6.72 16.13
C VAL A 1 9.79 -7.91 15.74
N PRO A 2 10.56 -8.56 16.66
CA PRO A 2 11.37 -9.73 16.28
C PRO A 2 10.56 -10.86 15.62
N SER A 3 9.33 -11.08 16.11
CA SER A 3 8.43 -12.13 15.62
C SER A 3 8.01 -11.94 14.16
N LEU A 4 7.73 -10.72 13.70
CA LEU A 4 7.26 -10.50 12.33
C LEU A 4 8.35 -10.81 11.29
N LEU A 5 9.59 -10.40 11.59
CA LEU A 5 10.75 -10.62 10.73
C LEU A 5 11.16 -12.09 10.65
N GLN A 6 10.84 -12.87 11.68
CA GLN A 6 11.11 -14.31 11.74
C GLN A 6 9.99 -15.16 11.12
N LEU A 7 8.76 -14.65 11.11
CA LEU A 7 7.59 -15.38 10.62
C LEU A 7 7.28 -15.14 9.14
N LEU A 8 7.65 -13.98 8.60
CA LEU A 8 7.34 -13.61 7.23
C LEU A 8 8.61 -13.47 6.39
N PRO A 9 8.59 -13.95 5.13
CA PRO A 9 9.72 -13.76 4.24
C PRO A 9 9.87 -12.28 3.88
N TRP A 10 11.08 -11.90 3.47
CA TRP A 10 11.44 -10.51 3.21
C TRP A 10 10.57 -9.83 2.15
N GLN A 11 10.05 -10.61 1.20
CA GLN A 11 9.13 -10.15 0.15
C GLN A 11 7.79 -9.67 0.74
N ALA A 12 7.24 -10.39 1.73
CA ALA A 12 6.02 -9.97 2.40
C ALA A 12 6.24 -8.65 3.15
N LEU A 13 7.39 -8.51 3.83
CA LEU A 13 7.77 -7.27 4.52
C LEU A 13 7.97 -6.11 3.55
N ALA A 14 8.59 -6.36 2.39
CA ALA A 14 8.73 -5.37 1.34
C ALA A 14 7.35 -4.91 0.82
N CYS A 15 6.40 -5.83 0.60
CA CYS A 15 5.03 -5.48 0.24
C CYS A 15 4.34 -4.63 1.31
N LEU A 16 4.54 -4.92 2.60
CA LEU A 16 4.01 -4.10 3.70
C LEU A 16 4.64 -2.69 3.71
N LEU A 17 5.96 -2.59 3.54
CA LEU A 17 6.63 -1.29 3.50
C LEU A 17 6.20 -0.46 2.29
N VAL A 18 6.20 -1.06 1.10
CA VAL A 18 5.77 -0.40 -0.14
C VAL A 18 4.30 0.01 -0.04
N GLY A 19 3.44 -0.88 0.46
CA GLY A 19 2.02 -0.56 0.67
C GLY A 19 1.83 0.65 1.59
N GLY A 20 2.54 0.69 2.72
CA GLY A 20 2.50 1.80 3.67
C GLY A 20 3.01 3.11 3.08
N VAL A 21 4.11 3.07 2.33
CA VAL A 21 4.66 4.24 1.63
C VAL A 21 3.66 4.77 0.60
N LEU A 22 3.06 3.92 -0.22
CA LEU A 22 2.07 4.32 -1.22
C LEU A 22 0.84 4.96 -0.56
N TYR A 23 0.29 4.35 0.49
CA TYR A 23 -0.82 4.93 1.28
C TYR A 23 -0.45 6.32 1.84
N THR A 24 0.76 6.46 2.37
CA THR A 24 1.23 7.74 2.94
C THR A 24 1.37 8.81 1.87
N ILE A 25 1.94 8.47 0.70
CA ILE A 25 2.03 9.40 -0.43
C ILE A 25 0.63 9.85 -0.87
N GLY A 26 -0.31 8.90 -1.03
CA GLY A 26 -1.71 9.22 -1.33
C GLY A 26 -2.31 10.17 -0.29
N ALA A 27 -2.15 9.86 1.01
CA ALA A 27 -2.68 10.68 2.10
C ALA A 27 -2.10 12.11 2.09
N ILE A 28 -0.80 12.26 1.82
CA ILE A 28 -0.16 13.57 1.67
C ILE A 28 -0.76 14.33 0.48
N ILE A 29 -0.93 13.69 -0.67
CA ILE A 29 -1.56 14.30 -1.87
C ILE A 29 -2.98 14.76 -1.56
N TYR A 30 -3.76 13.93 -0.86
CA TYR A 30 -5.12 14.27 -0.45
C TYR A 30 -5.16 15.46 0.51
N ALA A 31 -4.26 15.48 1.50
CA ALA A 31 -4.16 16.56 2.48
C ALA A 31 -3.75 17.89 1.83
N LEU A 32 -2.79 17.86 0.90
CA LEU A 32 -2.32 19.05 0.18
C LEU A 32 -3.28 19.51 -0.93
N LYS A 33 -4.24 18.65 -1.32
CA LYS A 33 -5.19 18.87 -2.43
C LYS A 33 -4.50 19.24 -3.75
N ARG A 34 -3.30 18.71 -3.95
CA ARG A 34 -2.44 18.90 -5.14
C ARG A 34 -1.60 17.64 -5.38
N PRO A 35 -1.24 17.32 -6.64
CA PRO A 35 -1.45 18.11 -7.86
C PRO A 35 -2.85 17.94 -8.47
N ASN A 36 -3.25 18.87 -9.34
CA ASN A 36 -4.48 18.81 -10.14
C ASN A 36 -4.15 18.92 -11.63
N PRO A 37 -3.61 17.88 -12.27
CA PRO A 37 -3.14 17.94 -13.65
C PRO A 37 -4.26 18.24 -14.64
N ALA A 38 -5.48 17.76 -14.38
CA ALA A 38 -6.65 18.06 -15.18
C ALA A 38 -7.88 18.24 -14.27
N PRO A 39 -8.10 19.42 -13.66
CA PRO A 39 -9.06 19.63 -12.57
C PRO A 39 -10.51 19.22 -12.85
N ARG A 40 -10.90 19.08 -14.13
CA ARG A 40 -12.25 18.67 -14.53
C ARG A 40 -12.42 17.15 -14.68
N ILE A 41 -11.34 16.38 -14.78
CA ILE A 41 -11.37 14.95 -15.12
C ILE A 41 -10.45 14.07 -14.25
N PHE A 42 -9.35 14.63 -13.74
CA PHE A 42 -8.33 13.91 -13.00
C PHE A 42 -7.49 14.88 -12.14
N GLY A 43 -7.79 14.91 -10.85
CA GLY A 43 -7.18 15.77 -9.85
C GLY A 43 -6.52 14.99 -8.71
N PHE A 44 -6.30 15.70 -7.60
CA PHE A 44 -5.64 15.14 -6.42
C PHE A 44 -6.41 13.95 -5.83
N HIS A 45 -7.74 13.91 -6.01
CA HIS A 45 -8.59 12.88 -5.44
C HIS A 45 -8.42 11.54 -6.17
N GLU A 46 -8.40 11.56 -7.50
CA GLU A 46 -8.15 10.39 -8.32
C GLU A 46 -6.72 9.88 -8.12
N ILE A 47 -5.74 10.80 -8.01
CA ILE A 47 -4.36 10.43 -7.68
C ILE A 47 -4.29 9.75 -6.31
N PHE A 48 -4.94 10.31 -5.28
CA PHE A 48 -5.06 9.67 -3.97
C PHE A 48 -5.62 8.25 -4.05
N HIS A 49 -6.71 8.06 -4.80
CA HIS A 49 -7.30 6.74 -5.01
C HIS A 49 -6.33 5.77 -5.68
N LEU A 50 -5.59 6.19 -6.72
CA LEU A 50 -4.60 5.33 -7.36
C LEU A 50 -3.52 4.85 -6.38
N PHE A 51 -2.99 5.75 -5.55
CA PHE A 51 -2.00 5.38 -4.52
C PHE A 51 -2.59 4.45 -3.46
N THR A 52 -3.83 4.70 -3.04
CA THR A 52 -4.56 3.87 -2.07
C THR A 52 -4.83 2.47 -2.61
N ILE A 53 -5.26 2.35 -3.87
CA ILE A 53 -5.49 1.08 -4.56
C ILE A 53 -4.18 0.32 -4.74
N ALA A 54 -3.11 0.99 -5.20
CA ALA A 54 -1.80 0.36 -5.39
C ALA A 54 -1.22 -0.13 -4.05
N GLY A 55 -1.30 0.69 -3.00
CA GLY A 55 -0.88 0.28 -1.66
C GLY A 55 -1.73 -0.86 -1.11
N GLY A 56 -3.04 -0.83 -1.35
CA GLY A 56 -3.97 -1.88 -0.95
C GLY A 56 -3.67 -3.19 -1.66
N ALA A 57 -3.34 -3.16 -2.94
CA ALA A 57 -2.90 -4.32 -3.70
C ALA A 57 -1.62 -4.93 -3.11
N ALA A 58 -0.62 -4.12 -2.74
CA ALA A 58 0.59 -4.62 -2.09
C ALA A 58 0.29 -5.34 -0.77
N PHE A 59 -0.60 -4.79 0.07
CA PHE A 59 -1.04 -5.44 1.31
C PHE A 59 -1.80 -6.74 1.05
N ILE A 60 -2.72 -6.74 0.09
CA ILE A 60 -3.50 -7.93 -0.31
C ILE A 60 -2.56 -9.02 -0.82
N ILE A 61 -1.57 -8.68 -1.66
CA ILE A 61 -0.56 -9.63 -2.12
C ILE A 61 0.24 -10.19 -0.93
N ALA A 62 0.63 -9.33 0.02
CA ALA A 62 1.32 -9.76 1.24
C ALA A 62 0.54 -10.87 1.98
N ILE A 63 -0.77 -10.64 2.13
CA ILE A 63 -1.69 -11.55 2.83
C ILE A 63 -1.89 -12.84 2.04
N TRP A 64 -2.30 -12.75 0.78
CA TRP A 64 -2.70 -13.93 0.00
C TRP A 64 -1.54 -14.83 -0.41
N VAL A 65 -0.33 -14.29 -0.56
CA VAL A 65 0.82 -15.08 -0.99
C VAL A 65 1.61 -15.63 0.20
N TRP A 66 1.73 -14.89 1.30
CA TRP A 66 2.61 -15.29 2.41
C TRP A 66 1.95 -15.41 3.78
N VAL A 67 0.72 -14.94 3.98
CA VAL A 67 0.03 -15.10 5.28
C VAL A 67 -0.99 -16.22 5.25
N VAL A 68 -1.84 -16.27 4.22
CA VAL A 68 -2.88 -17.29 4.07
C VAL A 68 -2.32 -18.67 3.70
N PRO A 69 -1.36 -18.80 2.76
CA PRO A 69 -0.85 -20.11 2.37
C PRO A 69 0.08 -20.73 3.41
N PHE A 70 0.56 -19.94 4.39
CA PHE A 70 1.39 -20.44 5.48
C PHE A 70 0.50 -21.19 6.48
N PRO A 71 0.60 -22.53 6.56
CA PRO A 71 -0.15 -23.28 7.56
C PRO A 71 0.38 -22.88 8.93
N ARG A 72 -0.51 -22.40 9.80
CA ARG A 72 -0.19 -22.26 11.23
C ARG A 72 -0.43 -23.63 11.86
N VAL A 73 0.67 -24.32 12.19
CA VAL A 73 0.64 -25.48 13.09
C VAL A 73 0.40 -25.02 14.52
#